data_AF-A0A447L0M3-F1
#
_entry.id   AF-A0A447L0M3-F1
#
_cell.length_a   1.000
_cell.length_b   1.000
_cell.length_c   1.000
_cell.angle_alpha   90.00
_cell.angle_beta   90.00
_cell.angle_gamma   90.00
#
_symmetry.space_group_name_H-M   'P 1'
#
loop_
_entity.id
_entity.type
_entity.pdbx_description
1 polymer ?
#
loop_
_entity_poly.entity_id
_entity_poly.type
_entity_poly.pdbx_seq_one_letter_code
_entity_poly.pdbx_strand_id
1 'polypeptide(L)'
;MSLIRRWRAHQVKLPILVLTARESWQDKVAVLEAGADDYVTKPFHLEEVIARMQALMRRNSGLASQVIRAAPFQIDLSRRELSVNDRPIKLTAFEYTIIETLIRNAGKGGQPKIH
;
A
#
# COMPACT_ATOMS: atom_id res chain seq x y z
N MET A 1 5.15 22.35 -5.40
CA MET A 1 6.05 21.43 -6.13
C MET A 1 7.38 21.13 -5.41
N SER A 2 7.96 22.06 -4.63
CA SER A 2 9.27 21.85 -3.96
C SER A 2 9.33 20.63 -3.04
N LEU A 3 8.23 20.29 -2.35
CA LEU A 3 8.17 19.13 -1.45
C LEU A 3 8.31 17.79 -2.19
N ILE A 4 7.60 17.61 -3.31
CA ILE A 4 7.62 16.38 -4.11
C ILE A 4 9.02 16.18 -4.69
N ARG A 5 9.60 17.23 -5.27
CA ARG A 5 10.97 17.21 -5.81
C ARG A 5 11.99 16.85 -4.73
N ARG A 6 11.86 17.42 -3.53
CA ARG A 6 12.70 17.09 -2.37
C ARG A 6 12.58 15.62 -1.97
N TRP A 7 11.37 15.08 -1.86
CA TRP A 7 11.17 13.66 -1.52
C TRP A 7 11.77 12.71 -2.56
N ARG A 8 11.63 13.02 -3.85
CA ARG A 8 12.26 12.23 -4.91
C ARG A 8 13.78 12.35 -4.90
N ALA A 9 14.33 13.54 -4.63
CA ALA A 9 15.77 13.74 -4.45
C ALA A 9 16.34 12.92 -3.27
N HIS A 10 15.56 12.73 -2.20
CA HIS A 10 15.91 11.85 -1.07
C HIS A 10 15.52 10.38 -1.28
N GLN A 11 15.21 9.96 -2.51
CA GLN A 11 14.86 8.58 -2.88
C GLN A 11 13.67 7.99 -2.08
N VAL A 12 12.75 8.82 -1.61
CA VAL A 12 11.50 8.35 -1.01
C VAL A 12 10.65 7.70 -2.09
N LYS A 13 10.40 6.39 -1.99
CA LYS A 13 9.70 5.57 -3.00
C LYS A 13 8.19 5.40 -2.77
N LEU A 14 7.62 6.14 -1.81
CA LEU A 14 6.18 6.07 -1.54
C LEU A 14 5.37 6.66 -2.72
N PRO A 15 4.17 6.12 -3.00
CA PRO A 15 3.25 6.74 -3.94
C PRO A 15 2.79 8.12 -3.45
N ILE A 16 2.68 9.09 -4.34
CA ILE A 16 2.26 10.47 -4.06
C ILE A 16 1.01 10.77 -4.88
N LEU A 17 -0.13 10.93 -4.19
CA LEU A 17 -1.37 11.46 -4.74
C LEU A 17 -1.52 12.93 -4.35
N VAL A 18 -1.70 13.82 -5.33
CA VAL A 18 -1.84 15.26 -5.07
C VAL A 18 -3.30 15.70 -5.18
N LEU A 19 -3.82 16.33 -4.12
CA LEU A 19 -5.15 16.96 -4.13
C LEU A 19 -4.99 18.46 -4.39
N THR A 20 -5.59 18.99 -5.45
CA THR A 20 -5.35 20.38 -5.90
C THR A 20 -6.64 21.10 -6.27
N ALA A 21 -6.74 22.41 -6.01
CA ALA A 21 -7.82 23.25 -6.56
C ALA A 21 -7.47 23.87 -7.92
N ARG A 22 -6.30 23.52 -8.47
CA ARG A 22 -5.82 24.04 -9.75
C ARG A 22 -6.39 23.22 -10.89
N GLU A 23 -7.08 23.89 -11.80
CA GLU A 23 -7.81 23.21 -12.89
C GLU A 23 -7.05 23.23 -14.22
N SER A 24 -6.05 24.12 -14.36
CA SER A 24 -5.31 24.27 -15.63
C SER A 24 -4.57 22.98 -15.99
N TRP A 25 -4.57 22.65 -17.28
CA TRP A 25 -3.82 21.50 -17.78
C TRP A 25 -2.32 21.65 -17.55
N GLN A 26 -1.79 22.89 -17.57
CA GLN A 26 -0.39 23.16 -17.27
C GLN A 26 -0.03 22.82 -15.81
N ASP A 27 -0.91 23.12 -14.85
CA ASP A 27 -0.69 22.75 -13.44
C ASP A 27 -0.66 21.23 -13.25
N LYS A 28 -1.50 20.50 -13.99
CA LYS A 28 -1.56 19.03 -13.95
C LYS A 28 -0.26 18.40 -14.44
N VAL A 29 0.28 18.89 -15.55
CA VAL A 29 1.57 18.44 -16.10
C VAL A 29 2.70 18.74 -15.10
N ALA A 30 2.74 19.96 -14.54
CA ALA A 30 3.78 20.36 -13.59
C ALA A 30 3.77 19.52 -12.29
N VAL A 31 2.61 19.03 -11.84
CA VAL A 31 2.49 18.12 -10.69
C VAL A 31 3.12 16.76 -11.00
N LEU A 32 2.80 16.19 -12.17
CA LEU A 32 3.31 14.88 -12.58
C LEU A 32 4.82 14.93 -12.84
N GLU A 33 5.31 15.97 -13.55
CA GLU A 33 6.75 16.19 -13.77
C GLU A 33 7.54 16.40 -12.48
N ALA A 34 6.90 16.92 -11.42
CA ALA A 34 7.55 17.03 -10.12
C ALA A 34 7.76 15.67 -9.41
N GLY A 35 7.16 14.60 -9.93
CA GLY A 35 7.30 13.23 -9.45
C GLY A 35 6.10 12.69 -8.67
N ALA A 36 4.92 13.29 -8.83
CA ALA A 36 3.65 12.73 -8.34
C ALA A 36 3.20 11.55 -9.21
N ASP A 37 2.54 10.57 -8.60
CA ASP A 37 2.07 9.36 -9.29
C ASP A 37 0.63 9.50 -9.82
N ASP A 38 -0.18 10.37 -9.20
CA ASP A 38 -1.50 10.77 -9.67
C ASP A 38 -1.93 12.10 -9.00
N TYR A 39 -3.02 12.71 -9.47
CA TYR A 39 -3.63 13.89 -8.86
C TYR A 39 -5.16 13.86 -8.93
N VAL A 40 -5.81 14.64 -8.07
CA VAL A 40 -7.28 14.85 -8.05
C VAL A 40 -7.57 16.34 -7.88
N THR A 41 -8.45 16.86 -8.72
CA THR A 41 -8.94 18.24 -8.62
C THR A 41 -10.05 18.36 -7.57
N LYS A 42 -10.04 19.44 -6.80
CA LYS A 42 -11.14 19.83 -5.92
C LYS A 42 -12.19 20.61 -6.72
N PRO A 43 -13.49 20.43 -6.42
CA PRO A 43 -14.05 19.50 -5.43
C PRO A 43 -13.99 18.05 -5.92
N PHE A 44 -13.86 17.09 -4.99
CA PHE A 44 -13.82 15.66 -5.29
C PHE A 44 -14.78 14.88 -4.41
N HIS A 45 -15.16 13.70 -4.89
CA HIS A 45 -15.83 12.69 -4.09
C HIS A 45 -14.80 11.84 -3.33
N LEU A 46 -15.11 11.46 -2.10
CA LEU A 46 -14.19 10.67 -1.28
C LEU A 46 -13.90 9.30 -1.93
N GLU A 47 -14.91 8.72 -2.57
CA GLU A 47 -14.85 7.47 -3.31
C GLU A 47 -13.82 7.51 -4.44
N GLU A 48 -13.69 8.65 -5.14
CA GLU A 48 -12.70 8.84 -6.19
C GLU A 48 -11.27 8.80 -5.61
N VAL A 49 -11.06 9.49 -4.50
CA VAL A 49 -9.76 9.52 -3.82
C VAL A 49 -9.36 8.13 -3.32
N ILE A 50 -10.32 7.39 -2.74
CA ILE A 50 -10.09 6.01 -2.28
C ILE A 50 -9.74 5.11 -3.47
N ALA A 51 -10.47 5.17 -4.57
CA ALA A 51 -10.22 4.35 -5.76
C ALA A 51 -8.83 4.60 -6.34
N ARG A 52 -8.39 5.86 -6.43
CA ARG A 52 -7.06 6.24 -6.92
C ARG A 52 -5.95 5.82 -5.96
N MET A 53 -6.15 5.99 -4.66
CA MET A 53 -5.19 5.52 -3.66
C MET A 53 -4.99 4.00 -3.76
N GLN A 54 -6.08 3.23 -3.88
CA GLN A 54 -5.99 1.79 -4.10
C GLN A 54 -5.27 1.44 -5.41
N ALA A 55 -5.52 2.18 -6.49
CA ALA A 55 -4.82 2.00 -7.76
C ALA A 55 -3.31 2.26 -7.65
N LEU A 56 -2.91 3.32 -6.93
CA LEU A 56 -1.52 3.64 -6.65
C LEU A 56 -0.84 2.54 -5.82
N MET A 57 -1.51 2.04 -4.79
CA MET A 57 -0.99 0.93 -3.97
C MET A 57 -0.77 -0.33 -4.81
N ARG A 58 -1.68 -0.66 -5.75
CA ARG A 58 -1.52 -1.80 -6.67
C ARG A 58 -0.33 -1.65 -7.63
N ARG A 59 -0.05 -0.44 -8.11
CA ARG A 59 1.07 -0.18 -9.05
C ARG A 59 2.43 -0.22 -8.34
N ASN A 60 2.50 0.37 -7.14
CA ASN A 60 3.75 0.48 -6.39
C ASN A 60 4.10 -0.78 -5.58
N SER A 61 3.14 -1.68 -5.39
CA SER A 61 3.39 -3.01 -4.82
C SER A 61 3.97 -4.00 -5.83
N GLY A 62 4.03 -3.66 -7.12
CA GLY A 62 4.71 -4.41 -8.17
C GLY A 62 4.62 -5.92 -8.04
N LEU A 63 3.42 -6.52 -7.98
CA LEU A 63 3.25 -7.97 -7.84
C LEU A 63 4.18 -8.63 -6.78
N ALA A 64 4.58 -7.90 -5.73
CA ALA A 64 5.16 -8.48 -4.55
C ALA A 64 4.01 -9.23 -3.91
N SER A 65 3.99 -10.55 -4.14
CA SER A 65 3.23 -11.46 -3.31
C SER A 65 3.53 -11.02 -1.88
N GLN A 66 2.53 -10.47 -1.18
CA GLN A 66 2.66 -10.12 0.23
C GLN A 66 2.60 -11.43 1.00
N VAL A 67 3.59 -12.28 0.73
CA VAL A 67 3.73 -13.61 1.25
C VAL A 67 4.54 -13.48 2.52
N ILE A 68 3.82 -13.50 3.63
CA ILE A 68 4.43 -13.52 4.95
C ILE A 68 4.80 -14.98 5.24
N ARG A 69 6.09 -15.23 5.38
CA ARG A 69 6.64 -16.55 5.73
C ARG A 69 6.99 -16.56 7.21
N ALA A 70 6.35 -17.44 7.95
CA ALA A 70 6.63 -17.70 9.36
C ALA A 70 6.49 -19.20 9.58
N ALA A 71 7.54 -19.97 9.28
CA ALA A 71 7.47 -21.43 9.28
C ALA A 71 6.81 -21.96 10.57
N PRO A 72 5.83 -22.88 10.46
CA PRO A 72 5.39 -23.61 9.25
C PRO A 72 4.36 -22.88 8.36
N PHE A 73 4.01 -21.63 8.69
CA PHE A 73 2.97 -20.85 8.04
C PHE A 73 3.48 -20.02 6.86
N GLN A 74 2.65 -19.90 5.84
CA GLN A 74 2.83 -18.95 4.75
C GLN A 74 1.48 -18.30 4.45
N ILE A 75 1.44 -16.97 4.39
CA ILE A 75 0.19 -16.23 4.11
C ILE A 75 0.40 -15.33 2.92
N ASP A 76 -0.38 -15.53 1.88
CA ASP A 76 -0.46 -14.62 0.75
C ASP A 76 -1.59 -13.61 0.99
N LEU A 77 -1.23 -12.40 1.41
CA LEU A 77 -2.19 -11.33 1.68
C LEU A 77 -2.90 -10.82 0.42
N SER A 78 -2.33 -11.07 -0.77
CA SER A 78 -2.94 -10.68 -2.04
C SER A 78 -4.03 -11.67 -2.45
N ARG A 79 -3.80 -12.96 -2.21
CA ARG A 79 -4.75 -14.05 -2.51
C ARG A 79 -5.71 -14.36 -1.36
N ARG A 80 -5.44 -13.80 -0.18
CA ARG A 80 -6.12 -14.15 1.07
C ARG A 80 -6.05 -15.65 1.40
N GLU A 81 -4.88 -16.23 1.14
CA GLU A 81 -4.62 -17.65 1.33
C GLU A 81 -3.63 -17.85 2.47
N LEU A 82 -3.88 -18.86 3.32
CA LEU A 82 -2.95 -19.37 4.31
C LEU A 82 -2.55 -20.79 3.89
N SER A 83 -1.27 -21.12 3.99
CA SER A 83 -0.78 -22.49 3.94
C SER A 83 0.03 -22.84 5.18
N VAL A 84 -0.01 -24.13 5.53
CA VAL A 84 0.79 -24.75 6.60
C VAL A 84 1.57 -25.89 5.97
N ASN A 85 2.89 -25.88 6.11
CA ASN A 85 3.78 -26.84 5.43
C ASN A 85 3.46 -26.92 3.92
N ASP A 86 3.32 -25.73 3.30
CA ASP A 86 2.98 -25.56 1.88
C ASP A 86 1.62 -26.15 1.43
N ARG A 87 0.75 -26.56 2.37
CA ARG A 87 -0.61 -27.01 2.07
C ARG A 87 -1.62 -25.90 2.35
N PRO A 88 -2.42 -25.47 1.35
CA PRO A 88 -3.41 -24.42 1.55
C PRO A 88 -4.48 -24.88 2.54
N ILE A 89 -4.83 -24.01 3.49
CA ILE A 89 -5.91 -24.21 4.43
C ILE A 89 -7.07 -23.32 4.01
N LYS A 90 -8.26 -23.93 3.90
CA LYS A 90 -9.49 -23.19 3.65
C LYS A 90 -9.93 -22.52 4.94
N LEU A 91 -9.90 -21.20 4.94
CA LEU A 91 -10.38 -20.38 6.05
C LEU A 91 -11.74 -19.78 5.71
N THR A 92 -12.56 -19.56 6.73
CA THR A 92 -13.67 -18.62 6.65
C THR A 92 -13.15 -17.18 6.57
N ALA A 93 -13.98 -16.26 6.11
CA ALA A 93 -13.64 -14.84 6.05
C ALA A 93 -13.29 -14.26 7.44
N PHE A 94 -13.94 -14.76 8.49
CA PHE A 94 -13.70 -14.33 9.87
C PHE A 94 -12.34 -14.79 10.39
N GLU A 95 -12.01 -16.07 10.22
CA GLU A 95 -10.70 -16.62 10.64
C GLU A 95 -9.55 -15.93 9.92
N TYR A 96 -9.69 -15.68 8.61
CA TYR A 96 -8.69 -14.94 7.85
C TYR A 96 -8.47 -13.53 8.40
N THR A 97 -9.55 -12.82 8.72
CA THR A 97 -9.49 -11.45 9.26
C THR A 97 -8.76 -11.40 10.61
N ILE A 98 -8.99 -12.39 11.48
CA ILE A 98 -8.29 -12.51 12.77
C ILE A 98 -6.78 -12.69 12.53
N ILE A 99 -6.40 -13.64 11.69
CA ILE A 99 -4.98 -13.96 11.42
C ILE A 99 -4.26 -12.77 10.80
N GLU A 100 -4.86 -12.14 9.78
CA GLU A 100 -4.31 -10.94 9.16
C GLU A 100 -4.09 -9.82 10.19
N THR A 101 -5.05 -9.60 11.07
CA THR A 101 -4.97 -8.58 12.12
C THR A 101 -3.84 -8.87 13.10
N LEU A 102 -3.72 -10.12 13.56
CA LEU A 102 -2.65 -10.54 14.48
C LEU A 102 -1.26 -10.32 13.87
N ILE A 103 -1.08 -10.65 12.59
CA ILE A 103 0.22 -10.54 11.92
C ILE A 103 0.60 -9.09 11.65
N ARG A 104 -0.36 -8.26 11.21
CA ARG A 104 -0.15 -6.82 11.04
C ARG A 104 0.22 -6.11 12.35
N ASN A 105 -0.22 -6.66 13.48
CA ASN A 105 0.06 -6.12 14.82
C ASN A 105 1.30 -6.75 15.48
N ALA A 106 1.66 -7.99 15.16
CA ALA A 106 2.89 -8.64 15.62
C ALA A 106 4.15 -7.88 15.16
N GLY A 107 4.11 -7.24 13.99
CA GLY A 107 5.17 -6.34 13.52
C GLY A 107 5.31 -5.03 14.30
N LYS A 108 4.39 -4.71 15.22
CA LYS A 108 4.38 -3.48 16.03
C LYS A 108 4.78 -3.69 17.49
N GLY A 109 4.88 -4.93 17.96
CA GLY A 109 5.19 -5.27 19.35
C GLY A 109 6.41 -6.18 19.46
N GLY A 110 7.55 -5.58 19.81
CA GLY A 110 8.68 -6.22 20.51
C GLY A 110 9.32 -7.44 19.87
N GLN A 111 10.55 -7.27 19.37
CA GLN A 111 11.48 -8.39 19.26
C GLN A 111 11.61 -9.06 20.65
N PRO A 112 11.43 -10.38 20.79
CA PRO A 112 11.81 -11.05 22.02
C PRO A 112 13.34 -11.01 22.12
N LYS A 113 13.87 -10.25 23.08
CA LYS A 113 15.25 -10.37 23.51
C LYS A 113 15.43 -11.73 24.18
N ILE A 114 15.83 -12.72 23.41
CA ILE A 114 16.46 -13.93 23.93
C ILE A 114 17.78 -13.52 24.60
N HIS A 115 17.84 -13.67 25.92
CA HIS A 115 19.08 -13.74 26.70
C HIS A 115 19.54 -15.19 26.75
#